data_AF-A0A956FFJ9-F1
#
_entry.id   AF-A0A956FFJ9-F1
#
_cell.length_a   1.000
_cell.length_b   1.000
_cell.length_c   1.000
_cell.angle_alpha   90.00
_cell.angle_beta   90.00
_cell.angle_gamma   90.00
#
_symmetry.space_group_name_H-M   'P 1'
#
loop_
_entity.id
_entity.type
_entity.pdbx_description
1 polymer ?
#
loop_
_entity_poly.entity_id
_entity_poly.type
_entity_poly.pdbx_seq_one_letter_code
_entity_poly.pdbx_strand_id
1 'polypeptide(L)'
;MDIEAVLAALLRELLARHGFRLPVTVASVGRNGAVLFTRFTAAPSGSARGAVEQEHVTGEIEDEGFLAPVHLLATDATGKARLAVQRRHGPPLVLDTAEPDEG
;
A
#
# COMPACT_ATOMS: atom_id res chain seq x y z
N MET A 1 3.58 -5.82 -14.41
CA MET A 1 2.91 -6.27 -13.16
C MET A 1 1.90 -5.19 -12.87
N ASP A 2 0.67 -5.55 -12.57
CA ASP A 2 -0.36 -4.56 -12.23
C ASP A 2 -0.11 -4.01 -10.81
N ILE A 3 0.36 -2.77 -10.72
CA ILE A 3 0.68 -2.13 -9.44
C ILE A 3 -0.59 -1.81 -8.64
N GLU A 4 -1.72 -1.56 -9.30
CA GLU A 4 -2.98 -1.29 -8.61
C GLU A 4 -3.49 -2.54 -7.89
N ALA A 5 -3.42 -3.71 -8.56
CA ALA A 5 -3.75 -4.98 -7.93
C ALA A 5 -2.89 -5.28 -6.70
N VAL A 6 -1.59 -4.95 -6.77
CA VAL A 6 -0.63 -5.09 -5.66
C VAL A 6 -1.03 -4.18 -4.49
N LEU A 7 -1.33 -2.92 -4.77
CA LEU A 7 -1.73 -1.96 -3.75
C LEU A 7 -3.07 -2.31 -3.11
N ALA A 8 -4.04 -2.77 -3.89
CA ALA A 8 -5.33 -3.25 -3.39
C ALA A 8 -5.17 -4.49 -2.50
N ALA A 9 -4.29 -5.42 -2.87
CA ALA A 9 -3.98 -6.59 -2.04
C ALA A 9 -3.31 -6.19 -0.71
N LEU A 10 -2.34 -5.26 -0.76
CA LEU A 10 -1.70 -4.71 0.44
C LEU A 10 -2.73 -4.05 1.35
N LEU A 11 -3.58 -3.18 0.82
CA LEU A 11 -4.58 -2.47 1.62
C LEU A 11 -5.49 -3.45 2.37
N ARG A 12 -5.99 -4.49 1.68
CA ARG A 12 -6.84 -5.51 2.31
C ARG A 12 -6.13 -6.20 3.46
N GLU A 13 -4.87 -6.60 3.28
CA GLU A 13 -4.07 -7.22 4.33
C GLU A 13 -3.90 -6.28 5.53
N LEU A 14 -3.53 -5.02 5.29
CA LEU A 14 -3.31 -4.02 6.33
C LEU A 14 -4.57 -3.74 7.17
N LEU A 15 -5.71 -3.57 6.50
CA LEU A 15 -6.99 -3.32 7.17
C LEU A 15 -7.47 -4.56 7.95
N ALA A 16 -7.36 -5.75 7.36
CA ALA A 16 -7.91 -6.96 7.94
C ALA A 16 -7.07 -7.54 9.08
N ARG A 17 -5.74 -7.46 8.99
CA ARG A 17 -4.82 -8.20 9.87
C ARG A 17 -3.84 -7.34 10.65
N HIS A 18 -3.60 -6.11 10.22
CA HIS A 18 -2.66 -5.21 10.89
C HIS A 18 -3.35 -4.02 11.57
N GLY A 19 -4.69 -3.98 11.56
CA GLY A 19 -5.50 -2.97 12.24
C GLY A 19 -5.21 -1.54 11.76
N PHE A 20 -4.96 -1.38 10.46
CA PHE A 20 -4.87 -0.05 9.83
C PHE A 20 -6.27 0.57 9.73
N ARG A 21 -6.32 1.90 9.68
CA ARG A 21 -7.56 2.67 9.48
C ARG A 21 -7.45 3.61 8.29
N LEU A 22 -8.53 3.82 7.56
CA LEU A 22 -8.52 4.82 6.48
C LEU A 22 -8.45 6.25 7.08
N PRO A 23 -7.82 7.22 6.37
CA PRO A 23 -7.06 7.03 5.13
C PRO A 23 -5.74 6.26 5.33
N VAL A 24 -5.37 5.48 4.33
CA VAL A 24 -4.06 4.81 4.23
C VAL A 24 -3.30 5.42 3.06
N THR A 25 -2.06 5.85 3.29
CA THR A 25 -1.15 6.33 2.25
C THR A 25 -0.05 5.30 2.03
N VAL A 26 0.29 5.03 0.78
CA VAL A 26 1.34 4.08 0.39
C VAL A 26 2.33 4.76 -0.54
N ALA A 27 3.61 4.68 -0.18
CA ALA A 27 4.72 4.99 -1.08
C ALA A 27 5.24 3.68 -1.68
N SER A 28 5.30 3.62 -3.01
CA SER A 28 5.76 2.46 -3.77
C SER A 28 7.03 2.82 -4.52
N VAL A 29 8.05 1.98 -4.41
CA VAL A 29 9.34 2.18 -5.09
C VAL A 29 9.70 0.93 -5.88
N GLY A 30 9.67 1.03 -7.20
CA GLY A 30 10.11 -0.02 -8.12
C GLY A 30 11.63 -0.14 -8.17
N ARG A 31 12.13 -1.30 -8.61
CA ARG A 31 13.58 -1.57 -8.72
C ARG A 31 14.32 -0.60 -9.65
N ASN A 32 13.64 -0.07 -10.65
CA ASN A 32 14.17 0.93 -11.59
C ASN A 32 14.13 2.37 -11.04
N GLY A 33 13.69 2.57 -9.79
CA GLY A 33 13.57 3.89 -9.18
C GLY A 33 12.24 4.60 -9.46
N ALA A 34 11.28 3.97 -10.15
CA ALA A 34 9.93 4.52 -10.28
C ALA A 34 9.27 4.67 -8.90
N VAL A 35 8.65 5.81 -8.64
CA VAL A 35 7.98 6.11 -7.38
C VAL A 35 6.51 6.44 -7.63
N LEU A 36 5.63 5.80 -6.87
CA LEU A 36 4.19 6.07 -6.86
C LEU A 36 3.76 6.35 -5.42
N PHE A 37 3.06 7.46 -5.21
CA PHE A 37 2.36 7.72 -3.97
C PHE A 37 0.87 7.53 -4.19
N THR A 38 0.26 6.64 -3.41
CA THR A 38 -1.17 6.33 -3.49
C THR A 38 -1.84 6.63 -2.16
N ARG A 39 -3.03 7.23 -2.21
CA ARG A 39 -3.89 7.42 -1.05
C ARG A 39 -5.17 6.62 -1.22
N PHE A 40 -5.56 5.95 -0.14
CA PHE A 40 -6.81 5.23 -0.01
C PHE A 40 -7.70 5.91 1.02
N THR A 41 -8.93 6.26 0.64
CA THR A 41 -9.92 6.91 1.50
C THR A 41 -11.20 6.10 1.58
N ALA A 42 -11.99 6.31 2.64
CA ALA A 42 -13.34 5.76 2.69
C ALA A 42 -14.16 6.39 1.55
N ALA A 43 -14.92 5.57 0.83
CA ALA A 43 -15.78 6.08 -0.23
C ALA A 43 -16.90 6.99 0.34
N PRO A 44 -17.45 7.91 -0.47
CA PRO A 44 -18.54 8.80 -0.08
C PRO A 44 -19.79 8.05 0.41
N SER A 45 -20.63 8.76 1.16
CA SER A 45 -21.94 8.27 1.56
C SER A 45 -22.78 7.91 0.32
N GLY A 46 -23.25 6.65 0.25
CA GLY A 46 -24.04 6.13 -0.88
C GLY A 46 -23.29 5.13 -1.76
N SER A 47 -21.96 5.01 -1.61
CA SER A 47 -21.19 3.93 -2.23
C SER A 47 -21.50 2.57 -1.59
N ALA A 48 -21.17 1.49 -2.31
CA ALA A 48 -21.30 0.14 -1.76
C ALA A 48 -20.52 0.01 -0.43
N ARG A 49 -21.07 -0.73 0.53
CA ARG A 49 -20.44 -0.93 1.83
C ARG A 49 -19.04 -1.52 1.65
N GLY A 50 -18.02 -0.85 2.21
CA GLY A 50 -16.62 -1.27 2.11
C GLY A 50 -15.91 -0.79 0.84
N ALA A 51 -16.55 0.06 0.02
CA ALA A 51 -15.88 0.74 -1.07
C ALA A 51 -14.78 1.68 -0.54
N VAL A 52 -13.67 1.69 -1.27
CA VAL A 52 -12.50 2.52 -0.99
C VAL A 52 -12.19 3.28 -2.27
N GLU A 53 -11.92 4.57 -2.15
CA GLU A 53 -11.39 5.37 -3.25
C GLU A 53 -9.87 5.33 -3.25
N GLN A 54 -9.29 5.29 -4.45
CA GLN A 54 -7.86 5.29 -4.67
C GLN A 54 -7.47 6.52 -5.49
N GLU A 55 -6.51 7.29 -4.98
CA GLU A 55 -5.94 8.46 -5.63
C GLU A 55 -4.44 8.24 -5.83
N HIS A 56 -3.93 8.43 -7.04
CA HIS A 56 -2.48 8.48 -7.30
C HIS A 56 -2.02 9.94 -7.18
N VAL A 57 -1.27 10.25 -6.12
CA VAL A 57 -0.85 11.61 -5.79
C VAL A 57 0.22 12.12 -6.75
N THR A 58 0.95 11.22 -7.40
CA THR A 58 2.01 11.55 -8.37
C THR A 58 1.52 11.77 -9.81
N GLY A 59 0.22 11.65 -10.09
CA GLY A 59 -0.35 11.74 -11.44
C GLY A 59 -0.41 10.39 -12.16
N GLU A 60 -0.56 10.42 -13.49
CA GLU A 60 -0.62 9.22 -14.33
C GLU A 60 0.73 8.49 -14.38
N ILE A 61 0.68 7.16 -14.33
CA ILE A 61 1.88 6.31 -14.31
C ILE A 61 1.85 5.40 -15.52
N GLU A 62 2.92 5.42 -16.30
CA GLU A 62 3.19 4.38 -17.28
C GLU A 62 3.54 3.08 -16.54
N ASP A 63 2.72 2.04 -16.73
CA ASP A 63 2.78 0.73 -16.06
C ASP A 63 4.17 0.05 -16.10
N GLU A 64 5.03 0.45 -17.04
CA GLU A 64 6.37 -0.08 -17.24
C GLU A 64 7.32 0.18 -16.04
N GLY A 65 6.95 1.11 -15.15
CA GLY A 65 7.73 1.51 -13.97
C GLY A 65 7.84 0.44 -12.86
N PHE A 66 6.88 -0.45 -12.68
CA PHE A 66 6.78 -1.27 -11.46
C PHE A 66 7.04 -2.75 -11.71
N LEU A 67 8.27 -3.08 -12.12
CA LEU A 67 8.73 -4.47 -12.12
C LEU A 67 9.19 -4.88 -10.71
N ALA A 68 8.81 -6.10 -10.31
CA ALA A 68 9.19 -6.64 -9.01
C ALA A 68 10.73 -6.73 -8.85
N PRO A 69 11.26 -6.54 -7.63
CA PRO A 69 10.53 -6.22 -6.41
C PRO A 69 10.05 -4.77 -6.37
N VAL A 70 8.91 -4.54 -5.72
CA VAL A 70 8.42 -3.20 -5.37
C VAL A 70 8.40 -3.09 -3.85
N HIS A 71 9.10 -2.10 -3.33
CA HIS A 71 9.10 -1.79 -1.91
C HIS A 71 7.95 -0.85 -1.60
N LEU A 72 7.23 -1.12 -0.52
CA LEU A 72 6.01 -0.42 -0.15
C LEU A 72 6.16 0.06 1.30
N LEU A 73 5.89 1.34 1.54
CA LEU A 73 5.73 1.89 2.89
C LEU A 73 4.29 2.39 3.01
N ALA A 74 3.52 1.79 3.91
CA ALA A 74 2.16 2.21 4.20
C ALA A 74 2.06 2.91 5.54
N THR A 75 1.32 4.02 5.60
CA THR A 75 0.99 4.75 6.82
C THR A 75 -0.50 5.00 6.90
N ASP A 76 -1.05 5.04 8.11
CA ASP A 76 -2.47 5.33 8.32
C ASP A 76 -2.73 6.61 9.12
N ALA A 77 -4.00 7.01 9.22
CA ALA A 77 -4.41 8.22 9.95
C ALA A 77 -4.15 8.18 11.47
N THR A 78 -3.80 7.01 12.02
CA THR A 78 -3.42 6.86 13.43
C THR A 78 -1.92 7.04 13.66
N GLY A 79 -1.14 7.19 12.58
CA GLY A 79 0.33 7.23 12.63
C GLY A 79 0.98 5.85 12.58
N LYS A 80 0.21 4.77 12.41
CA LYS A 80 0.77 3.43 12.24
C LYS A 80 1.49 3.35 10.90
N ALA A 81 2.66 2.70 10.87
CA ALA A 81 3.44 2.47 9.67
C ALA A 81 3.82 0.99 9.52
N ARG A 82 3.87 0.50 8.28
CA ARG A 82 4.36 -0.84 7.94
C ARG A 82 5.12 -0.84 6.63
N LEU A 83 6.18 -1.62 6.59
CA LEU A 83 6.90 -1.95 5.37
C LEU A 83 6.30 -3.21 4.75
N ALA A 84 6.25 -3.25 3.42
CA ALA A 84 5.90 -4.44 2.68
C ALA A 84 6.76 -4.53 1.41
N VAL A 85 6.87 -5.75 0.87
CA VAL A 85 7.54 -5.97 -0.42
C VAL A 85 6.66 -6.83 -1.30
N GLN A 86 6.35 -6.32 -2.49
CA GLN A 86 5.81 -7.13 -3.56
C GLN A 86 6.96 -7.86 -4.27
N ARG A 87 6.92 -9.19 -4.22
CA ARG A 87 7.87 -10.07 -4.93
C ARG A 87 7.34 -10.40 -6.32
N ARG A 88 8.07 -11.22 -7.09
CA ARG A 88 7.67 -11.63 -8.45
C ARG A 88 6.31 -12.37 -8.48
N HIS A 89 5.98 -13.10 -7.41
CA HIS A 89 4.77 -13.91 -7.32
C HIS A 89 4.16 -13.80 -5.92
N GLY A 90 2.85 -14.02 -5.82
CA GLY A 90 2.10 -14.02 -4.57
C GLY A 90 1.69 -12.61 -4.09
N PRO A 91 0.96 -12.54 -2.96
CA PRO A 91 0.56 -11.26 -2.37
C PRO A 91 1.76 -10.50 -1.78
N PRO A 92 1.61 -9.18 -1.54
CA PRO A 92 2.62 -8.39 -0.83
C PRO A 92 2.94 -9.00 0.53
N LEU A 93 4.23 -9.14 0.84
CA LEU A 93 4.67 -9.57 2.17
C LEU A 93 4.80 -8.35 3.07
N VAL A 94 3.92 -8.22 4.07
CA VAL A 94 4.07 -7.24 5.14
C VAL A 94 5.21 -7.70 6.06
N LEU A 95 6.16 -6.82 6.30
CA LEU A 95 7.30 -7.08 7.16
C LEU A 95 6.95 -6.64 8.58
N ASP A 96 7.10 -7.56 9.53
CA ASP A 96 7.07 -7.20 10.94
C ASP A 96 8.35 -6.42 11.25
N THR A 97 8.19 -5.15 11.63
CA THR A 97 9.23 -4.46 12.38
C THR A 97 9.23 -5.10 13.75
N ALA A 98 10.26 -5.87 14.08
CA ALA A 98 10.50 -6.24 15.47
C ALA A 98 10.43 -4.96 16.29
N GLU A 99 9.62 -4.95 17.36
CA GLU A 99 9.75 -3.88 18.35
C GLU A 99 11.21 -3.87 18.79
N PRO A 100 11.84 -2.70 18.90
CA PRO A 100 13.18 -2.65 19.49
C PRO A 100 13.07 -3.32 20.87
N ASP A 101 13.84 -4.38 21.09
CA ASP A 101 14.01 -4.95 22.43
C ASP A 101 14.44 -3.79 23.34
N GLU A 102 13.53 -3.33 24.20
CA GLU A 102 13.88 -2.45 25.31
C GLU A 102 14.70 -3.27 26.30
N GLY A 103 16.01 -3.33 26.05
CA GLY A 103 17.02 -3.91 26.94
C GLY A 103 17.31 -3.05 28.16
#